data_AF-A0A1B6MA29-F1
#
_entry.id   AF-A0A1B6MA29-F1
#
_cell.length_a   1.000
_cell.length_b   1.000
_cell.length_c   1.000
_cell.angle_alpha   90.00
_cell.angle_beta   90.00
_cell.angle_gamma   90.00
#
_symmetry.space_group_name_H-M   'P 1'
#
loop_
_entity.id
_entity.type
_entity.pdbx_description
1 polymer ?
#
loop_
_entity_poly.entity_id
_entity_poly.type
_entity_poly.pdbx_seq_one_letter_code
_entity_poly.pdbx_strand_id
1 'polypeptide(L)'
;RGAESVPLVNLADNTPPSSPASGSGSVIGRDPLPPRQVVAPPPVVDQAPPTTHNHKRPERGWSLQLSAGELLGRTHEELVLLLIQLRRQSAGFCKAMEACHMEIEAQARLVELETPKRMEHLQKLEDLKRHLLELEKQYEKGKPLVNLVDNMVKLGSLYRVGAPLPGASPATAPLLRDRLEFNHQVQERRLLAEERRDWERLSPDHNQLQAKVEQLYRLDRLLQEESGTLQSLQQDKEMLERALGGLRHKLQAVGSNPAQAEKYRRQQRLLERELSRVRSILAHNSKKLEETVAENARLE
;
A
#
# COMPACT_ATOMS: atom_id res chain seq x y z
N ARG A 1 -21.77 -61.19 -0.94
CA ARG A 1 -20.65 -60.65 -0.12
C ARG A 1 -20.55 -59.16 -0.41
N GLY A 2 -20.73 -58.33 0.61
CA GLY A 2 -20.29 -56.93 0.66
C GLY A 2 -21.14 -55.91 -0.11
N ALA A 3 -22.31 -55.56 0.44
CA ALA A 3 -23.01 -54.32 0.14
C ALA A 3 -22.89 -53.40 1.38
N GLU A 4 -22.19 -52.29 1.26
CA GLU A 4 -22.15 -51.18 2.23
C GLU A 4 -22.58 -49.93 1.44
N SER A 5 -23.84 -49.48 1.48
CA SER A 5 -24.61 -48.93 2.60
C SER A 5 -23.98 -47.66 3.17
N VAL A 6 -24.05 -46.58 2.39
CA VAL A 6 -23.75 -45.20 2.80
C VAL A 6 -24.92 -44.68 3.66
N PRO A 7 -24.69 -44.16 4.88
CA PRO A 7 -25.78 -43.62 5.67
C PRO A 7 -26.10 -42.18 5.24
N LEU A 8 -27.39 -41.97 4.97
CA LEU A 8 -28.06 -40.67 4.83
C LEU A 8 -28.04 -39.97 6.20
N VAL A 9 -27.40 -38.81 6.31
CA VAL A 9 -27.50 -37.96 7.50
C VAL A 9 -28.41 -36.78 7.20
N ASN A 10 -29.39 -36.61 8.07
CA ASN A 10 -30.58 -35.80 7.95
C ASN A 10 -30.29 -34.30 7.79
N LEU A 11 -30.99 -33.69 6.84
CA LEU A 11 -31.18 -32.26 6.68
C LEU A 11 -32.14 -31.80 7.79
N ALA A 12 -31.63 -31.11 8.81
CA ALA A 12 -32.42 -30.49 9.85
C ALA A 12 -32.43 -28.97 9.67
N ASP A 13 -33.64 -28.44 9.55
CA ASP A 13 -34.04 -27.05 9.74
C ASP A 13 -33.25 -26.34 10.84
N ASN A 14 -32.85 -25.09 10.60
CA ASN A 14 -32.79 -24.08 11.66
C ASN A 14 -32.85 -22.66 11.09
N THR A 15 -34.09 -22.22 10.95
CA THR A 15 -34.54 -20.82 10.90
C THR A 15 -34.06 -20.06 12.15
N PRO A 16 -33.61 -18.79 12.04
CA PRO A 16 -33.23 -18.01 13.21
C PRO A 16 -34.48 -17.52 13.98
N PRO A 17 -34.55 -17.65 15.33
CA PRO A 17 -35.68 -17.14 16.08
C PRO A 17 -35.54 -15.64 16.37
N SER A 18 -36.67 -14.97 16.18
CA SER A 18 -36.98 -13.60 16.58
C SER A 18 -37.27 -13.47 18.08
N SER A 19 -36.75 -12.39 18.68
CA SER A 19 -37.32 -11.61 19.82
C SER A 19 -37.41 -12.29 21.21
N PRO A 20 -37.24 -11.56 22.36
CA PRO A 20 -38.06 -10.39 22.69
C PRO A 20 -37.38 -9.24 23.45
N ALA A 21 -38.06 -8.09 23.39
CA ALA A 21 -37.89 -6.95 24.27
C ALA A 21 -38.26 -7.32 25.72
N SER A 22 -37.45 -6.88 26.68
CA SER A 22 -37.87 -6.72 28.07
C SER A 22 -37.26 -5.45 28.62
N GLY A 23 -38.14 -4.47 28.86
CA GLY A 23 -37.81 -3.27 29.62
C GLY A 23 -37.60 -3.58 31.09
N SER A 24 -36.71 -2.81 31.71
CA SER A 24 -36.77 -2.49 33.13
C SER A 24 -36.12 -1.11 33.28
N GLY A 25 -36.97 -0.13 33.57
CA GLY A 25 -36.56 1.22 33.87
C GLY A 25 -35.93 1.30 35.25
N SER A 26 -35.02 2.28 35.41
CA SER A 26 -34.82 2.92 36.70
C SER A 26 -34.49 4.38 36.47
N VAL A 27 -35.40 5.21 36.97
CA VAL A 27 -35.40 6.67 36.98
C VAL A 27 -34.43 7.15 38.06
N ILE A 28 -33.43 7.96 37.70
CA ILE A 28 -32.79 8.91 38.61
C ILE A 28 -32.50 10.20 37.84
N GLY A 29 -32.88 11.31 38.46
CA GLY A 29 -33.22 12.58 37.84
C GLY A 29 -32.10 13.29 37.09
N ARG A 30 -32.50 13.90 35.98
CA ARG A 30 -31.77 15.01 35.34
C ARG A 30 -32.62 16.25 35.47
N ASP A 31 -32.19 17.17 36.31
CA ASP A 31 -32.68 18.54 36.32
C ASP A 31 -32.46 19.19 34.93
N PRO A 32 -33.44 19.90 34.36
CA PRO A 32 -33.26 20.62 33.12
C PRO A 32 -32.49 21.92 33.35
N LEU A 33 -31.39 22.10 32.61
CA LEU A 33 -30.63 23.35 32.53
C LEU A 33 -31.50 24.47 31.91
N PRO A 34 -31.43 25.72 32.42
CA PRO A 34 -32.23 26.84 31.91
C PRO A 34 -31.71 27.34 30.54
N PRO A 35 -32.58 27.97 29.73
CA PRO A 35 -32.25 28.39 28.36
C PRO A 35 -31.25 29.56 28.33
N ARG A 36 -30.24 29.43 27.45
CA ARG A 36 -29.25 30.46 27.13
C ARG A 36 -29.95 31.71 26.57
N GLN A 37 -29.84 32.82 27.31
CA GLN A 37 -30.25 34.15 26.85
C GLN A 37 -29.37 34.59 25.67
N VAL A 38 -30.02 35.02 24.59
CA VAL A 38 -29.39 35.65 23.42
C VAL A 38 -29.01 37.08 23.80
N VAL A 39 -27.70 37.34 23.92
CA VAL A 39 -27.16 38.70 24.13
C VAL A 39 -26.69 39.24 22.78
N ALA A 40 -27.21 40.41 22.42
CA ALA A 40 -26.90 41.17 21.21
C ALA A 40 -25.45 41.70 21.20
N PRO A 41 -24.84 41.95 20.02
CA PRO A 41 -23.46 42.38 19.91
C PRO A 41 -23.26 43.86 20.29
N PRO A 42 -22.14 44.22 20.96
CA PRO A 42 -21.79 45.62 21.22
C PRO A 42 -21.15 46.30 19.99
N PRO A 43 -21.13 47.66 19.95
CA PRO A 43 -20.84 48.43 18.74
C PRO A 43 -19.35 48.52 18.40
N VAL A 44 -19.12 48.74 17.11
CA VAL A 44 -17.84 48.90 16.41
C VAL A 44 -17.07 50.11 16.96
N VAL A 45 -15.84 49.89 17.40
CA VAL A 45 -14.85 50.94 17.63
C VAL A 45 -13.62 50.64 16.77
N ASP A 46 -13.27 51.62 15.96
CA ASP A 46 -12.23 51.68 14.95
C ASP A 46 -10.83 51.48 15.57
N GLN A 47 -10.06 50.50 15.09
CA GLN A 47 -8.61 50.39 15.34
C GLN A 47 -7.89 49.77 14.13
N ALA A 48 -6.80 50.46 13.76
CA ALA A 48 -5.95 50.31 12.57
C ALA A 48 -5.29 48.93 12.38
N PRO A 49 -4.75 48.60 11.18
CA PRO A 49 -4.44 47.22 10.79
C PRO A 49 -3.16 46.70 11.46
N PRO A 50 -3.13 45.44 11.94
CA PRO A 50 -1.91 44.85 12.45
C PRO A 50 -0.99 44.43 11.31
N THR A 51 0.25 44.91 11.42
CA THR A 51 1.41 44.56 10.62
C THR A 51 1.66 43.05 10.61
N THR A 52 2.00 42.54 9.43
CA THR A 52 2.35 41.16 9.15
C THR A 52 3.64 40.76 9.87
N HIS A 53 3.54 40.34 11.13
CA HIS A 53 4.59 39.56 11.78
C HIS A 53 4.47 38.11 11.32
N ASN A 54 5.23 37.81 10.27
CA ASN A 54 5.50 36.51 9.69
C ASN A 54 5.83 35.51 10.82
N HIS A 55 4.81 34.80 11.31
CA HIS A 55 4.97 33.75 12.30
C HIS A 55 5.71 32.61 11.60
N LYS A 56 7.01 32.49 11.89
CA LYS A 56 7.73 31.23 11.72
C LYS A 56 6.87 30.14 12.35
N ARG A 57 6.29 29.29 11.51
CA ARG A 57 5.63 28.04 11.88
C ARG A 57 6.52 27.37 12.93
N PRO A 58 6.08 27.20 14.19
CA PRO A 58 6.95 26.58 15.17
C PRO A 58 7.21 25.17 14.68
N GLU A 59 8.48 24.86 14.49
CA GLU A 59 8.99 23.52 14.23
C GLU A 59 8.32 22.57 15.23
N ARG A 60 7.32 21.82 14.78
CA ARG A 60 6.63 20.78 15.55
C ARG A 60 7.49 19.53 15.64
N GLY A 61 8.79 19.70 15.88
CA GLY A 61 9.64 18.61 16.32
C GLY A 61 9.29 18.25 17.76
N TRP A 62 9.87 17.16 18.27
CA TRP A 62 9.95 16.91 19.70
C TRP A 62 10.78 18.04 20.33
N SER A 63 10.20 19.22 20.50
CA SER A 63 10.82 20.45 21.00
C SER A 63 11.08 20.40 22.51
N LEU A 64 11.26 19.20 23.02
CA LEU A 64 11.74 18.90 24.34
C LEU A 64 13.17 18.40 24.16
N GLN A 65 14.12 19.34 24.11
CA GLN A 65 15.53 19.02 24.32
C GLN A 65 15.73 18.63 25.78
N LEU A 66 15.21 17.47 26.15
CA LEU A 66 15.34 16.90 27.48
C LEU A 66 16.68 16.18 27.55
N SER A 67 17.56 16.68 28.42
CA SER A 67 18.77 15.95 28.75
C SER A 67 18.44 14.81 29.72
N ALA A 68 19.19 13.70 29.65
CA ALA A 68 19.03 12.57 30.55
C ALA A 68 19.12 12.99 32.04
N GLY A 69 19.92 14.00 32.35
CA GLY A 69 20.03 14.57 33.71
C GLY A 69 18.77 15.33 34.17
N GLU A 70 18.05 15.97 33.26
CA GLU A 70 16.80 16.68 33.58
C GLU A 70 15.66 15.69 33.86
N LEU A 71 15.63 14.58 33.13
CA LEU A 71 14.69 13.48 33.35
C LEU A 71 14.89 12.81 34.72
N LEU A 72 16.14 12.62 35.15
CA LEU A 72 16.47 12.03 36.45
C LEU A 72 16.13 12.94 37.63
N GLY A 73 16.17 14.25 37.44
CA GLY A 73 15.80 15.24 38.46
C GLY A 73 14.30 15.45 38.63
N ARG A 74 13.47 14.92 37.74
CA ARG A 74 12.01 15.08 37.77
C ARG A 74 11.38 14.14 38.79
N THR A 75 10.36 14.64 39.48
CA THR A 75 9.50 13.82 40.34
C THR A 75 8.66 12.84 39.51
N HIS A 76 8.17 11.78 40.14
CA HIS A 76 7.27 10.80 39.48
C HIS A 76 6.04 11.47 38.86
N GLU A 77 5.44 12.43 39.56
CA GLU A 77 4.26 13.16 39.07
C GLU A 77 4.60 14.01 37.83
N GLU A 78 5.75 14.68 37.82
CA GLU A 78 6.23 15.42 36.64
C GLU A 78 6.53 14.50 35.45
N LEU A 79 7.07 13.30 35.70
CA LEU A 79 7.30 12.29 34.67
C LEU A 79 5.99 11.75 34.09
N VAL A 80 4.95 11.56 34.91
CA VAL A 80 3.61 11.18 34.45
C VAL A 80 3.01 12.27 33.56
N LEU A 81 3.10 13.54 33.97
CA LEU A 81 2.61 14.66 33.17
C LEU A 81 3.38 14.78 31.85
N LEU A 82 4.70 14.59 31.88
CA LEU A 82 5.53 14.53 30.69
C LEU A 82 5.12 13.37 29.77
N LEU A 83 4.86 12.17 30.31
CA LEU A 83 4.42 11.02 29.53
C LEU A 83 3.06 11.29 28.85
N ILE A 84 2.12 11.90 29.56
CA ILE A 84 0.83 12.32 29.00
C ILE A 84 1.04 13.29 27.83
N GLN A 85 1.92 14.29 28.02
CA GLN A 85 2.25 15.26 26.98
C GLN A 85 2.86 14.58 25.74
N LEU A 86 3.84 13.70 25.93
CA LEU A 86 4.51 12.95 24.87
C LEU A 86 3.54 12.03 24.11
N ARG A 87 2.64 11.34 24.83
CA ARG A 87 1.59 10.52 24.20
C ARG A 87 0.59 11.36 23.42
N ARG A 88 0.21 12.54 23.93
CA ARG A 88 -0.66 13.48 23.20
C ARG A 88 0.02 13.99 21.92
N GLN A 89 1.32 14.28 21.99
CA GLN A 89 2.10 14.69 20.83
C GLN A 89 2.22 13.55 19.80
N SER A 90 2.52 12.32 20.25
CA SER A 90 2.54 11.11 19.43
C SER A 90 1.20 10.89 18.70
N ALA A 91 0.07 10.99 19.41
CA ALA A 91 -1.25 10.91 18.80
C ALA A 91 -1.53 12.07 17.82
N GLY A 92 -0.99 13.25 18.08
CA GLY A 92 -1.04 14.39 17.16
C GLY A 92 -0.33 14.12 15.84
N PHE A 93 0.83 13.46 15.88
CA PHE A 93 1.54 13.02 14.67
C PHE A 93 0.75 11.95 13.91
N CYS A 94 0.18 10.95 14.57
CA CYS A 94 -0.66 9.93 13.91
C CYS A 94 -1.83 10.58 13.17
N LYS A 95 -2.54 11.52 13.81
CA LYS A 95 -3.65 12.25 13.18
C LYS A 95 -3.21 13.09 11.98
N ALA A 96 -2.05 13.74 12.05
CA ALA A 96 -1.50 14.49 10.93
C ALA A 96 -1.10 13.58 9.76
N MET A 97 -0.55 12.41 10.07
CA MET A 97 -0.18 11.39 9.11
C MET A 97 -1.43 10.79 8.42
N GLU A 98 -2.48 10.48 9.18
CA GLU A 98 -3.79 10.04 8.64
C GLU A 98 -4.39 11.10 7.70
N ALA A 99 -4.40 12.38 8.11
CA ALA A 99 -4.87 13.47 7.27
C ALA A 99 -4.07 13.58 5.95
N CYS A 100 -2.74 13.43 6.03
CA CYS A 100 -1.88 13.46 4.86
C CYS A 100 -2.15 12.28 3.90
N HIS A 101 -2.37 11.06 4.44
CA HIS A 101 -2.78 9.92 3.62
C HIS A 101 -4.11 10.18 2.90
N MET A 102 -5.11 10.72 3.61
CA MET A 102 -6.40 11.08 2.99
C MET A 102 -6.23 12.14 1.89
N GLU A 103 -5.37 13.14 2.10
CA GLU A 103 -5.07 14.16 1.08
C GLU A 103 -4.34 13.57 -0.14
N ILE A 104 -3.41 12.63 0.06
CA ILE A 104 -2.72 11.92 -1.03
C ILE A 104 -3.73 11.12 -1.85
N GLU A 105 -4.65 10.40 -1.20
CA GLU A 105 -5.69 9.64 -1.91
C GLU A 105 -6.65 10.56 -2.68
N ALA A 106 -7.09 11.66 -2.09
CA ALA A 106 -7.92 12.64 -2.76
C ALA A 106 -7.20 13.23 -3.98
N GLN A 107 -5.91 13.57 -3.83
CA GLN A 107 -5.11 14.14 -4.89
C GLN A 107 -4.82 13.13 -6.02
N ALA A 108 -4.63 11.85 -5.68
CA ALA A 108 -4.46 10.78 -6.68
C ALA A 108 -5.71 10.63 -7.55
N ARG A 109 -6.91 10.68 -6.96
CA ARG A 109 -8.18 10.66 -7.70
C ARG A 109 -8.32 11.89 -8.62
N LEU A 110 -7.85 13.07 -8.20
CA LEU A 110 -7.86 14.26 -9.03
C LEU A 110 -6.87 14.19 -10.21
N VAL A 111 -5.71 13.54 -10.06
CA VAL A 111 -4.79 13.28 -11.19
C VAL A 111 -5.44 12.44 -12.29
N GLU A 112 -6.33 11.52 -11.92
CA GLU A 112 -7.07 10.65 -12.85
C GLU A 112 -8.23 11.39 -13.54
N LEU A 113 -8.96 12.24 -12.82
CA LEU A 113 -10.14 12.95 -13.32
C LEU A 113 -9.82 14.28 -14.04
N GLU A 114 -8.87 15.07 -13.54
CA GLU A 114 -8.58 16.43 -14.03
C GLU A 114 -7.36 16.46 -14.96
N THR A 115 -7.59 16.15 -16.24
CA THR A 115 -6.55 16.23 -17.29
C THR A 115 -5.92 17.62 -17.49
N PRO A 116 -6.60 18.78 -17.37
CA PRO A 116 -5.97 20.07 -17.65
C PRO A 116 -5.04 20.56 -16.54
N LYS A 117 -5.21 20.10 -15.29
CA LYS A 117 -4.37 20.48 -14.13
C LYS A 117 -3.50 19.33 -13.62
N ARG A 118 -3.42 18.24 -14.39
CA ARG A 118 -2.74 16.99 -13.99
C ARG A 118 -1.32 17.22 -13.47
N MET A 119 -0.57 18.11 -14.11
CA MET A 119 0.80 18.45 -13.70
C MET A 119 0.86 19.08 -12.30
N GLU A 120 -0.05 20.01 -11.99
CA GLU A 120 -0.14 20.62 -10.65
C GLU A 120 -0.56 19.60 -9.60
N HIS A 121 -1.46 18.68 -9.95
CA HIS A 121 -1.88 17.62 -9.04
C HIS A 121 -0.76 16.63 -8.74
N LEU A 122 0.03 16.26 -9.75
CA LEU A 122 1.23 15.44 -9.58
C LEU A 122 2.27 16.12 -8.68
N GLN A 123 2.56 17.41 -8.91
CA GLN A 123 3.50 18.16 -8.08
C GLN A 123 3.05 18.21 -6.61
N LYS A 124 1.78 18.54 -6.36
CA LYS A 124 1.21 18.54 -5.00
C LYS A 124 1.25 17.15 -4.36
N LEU A 125 1.04 16.09 -5.15
CA LEU A 125 1.11 14.71 -4.66
C LEU A 125 2.54 14.31 -4.25
N GLU A 126 3.56 14.76 -4.98
CA GLU A 126 4.96 14.61 -4.57
C GLU A 126 5.26 15.37 -3.28
N ASP A 127 4.78 16.60 -3.15
CA ASP A 127 4.99 17.41 -1.96
C ASP A 127 4.29 16.83 -0.73
N LEU A 128 3.08 16.28 -0.90
CA LEU A 128 2.38 15.55 0.16
C LEU A 128 3.13 14.28 0.57
N LYS A 129 3.66 13.51 -0.39
CA LYS A 129 4.49 12.32 -0.09
C LYS A 129 5.76 12.71 0.67
N ARG A 130 6.44 13.80 0.29
CA ARG A 130 7.60 14.32 1.03
C ARG A 130 7.21 14.74 2.45
N HIS A 131 6.05 15.40 2.61
CA HIS A 131 5.57 15.80 3.92
C HIS A 131 5.24 14.60 4.82
N LEU A 132 4.64 13.56 4.25
CA LEU A 132 4.33 12.30 4.95
C LEU A 132 5.61 11.66 5.49
N LEU A 133 6.64 11.51 4.64
CA LEU A 133 7.93 10.94 5.04
C LEU A 133 8.59 11.74 6.18
N GLU A 134 8.48 13.07 6.16
CA GLU A 134 9.01 13.88 7.25
C GLU A 134 8.21 13.68 8.55
N LEU A 135 6.88 13.59 8.47
CA LEU A 135 6.03 13.30 9.65
C LEU A 135 6.36 11.92 10.26
N GLU A 136 6.54 10.89 9.43
CA GLU A 136 6.95 9.55 9.85
C GLU A 136 8.32 9.58 10.54
N LYS A 137 9.29 10.24 9.91
CA LYS A 137 10.64 10.39 10.49
C LYS A 137 10.61 11.10 11.84
N GLN A 138 9.79 12.14 11.98
CA GLN A 138 9.62 12.82 13.26
C GLN A 138 8.94 11.90 14.28
N TYR A 139 7.90 11.15 13.90
CA TYR A 139 7.24 10.20 14.78
C TYR A 139 8.20 9.12 15.32
N GLU A 140 9.03 8.54 14.44
CA GLU A 140 10.02 7.52 14.81
C GLU A 140 11.06 8.04 15.81
N LYS A 141 11.56 9.27 15.61
CA LYS A 141 12.51 9.92 16.55
C LYS A 141 11.94 10.05 17.97
N GLY A 142 10.62 10.10 18.10
CA GLY A 142 9.91 10.28 19.36
C GLY A 142 9.68 9.04 20.19
N LYS A 143 9.53 7.89 19.52
CA LYS A 143 9.31 6.59 20.16
C LYS A 143 10.31 6.29 21.29
N PRO A 144 11.64 6.47 21.12
CA PRO A 144 12.59 6.17 22.20
C PRO A 144 12.36 7.04 23.44
N LEU A 145 12.01 8.33 23.26
CA LEU A 145 11.76 9.24 24.38
C LEU A 145 10.47 8.86 25.13
N VAL A 146 9.38 8.60 24.40
CA VAL A 146 8.12 8.11 24.99
C VAL A 146 8.38 6.84 25.79
N ASN A 147 9.11 5.88 25.22
CA ASN A 147 9.42 4.60 25.86
C ASN A 147 10.30 4.78 27.11
N LEU A 148 11.30 5.67 27.06
CA LEU A 148 12.16 5.96 28.20
C LEU A 148 11.35 6.53 29.37
N VAL A 149 10.55 7.58 29.12
CA VAL A 149 9.72 8.21 30.17
C VAL A 149 8.68 7.21 30.69
N ASP A 150 8.08 6.40 29.83
CA ASP A 150 7.15 5.33 30.22
C ASP A 150 7.81 4.32 31.17
N ASN A 151 9.04 3.90 30.88
CA ASN A 151 9.82 3.01 31.74
C ASN A 151 10.16 3.67 33.08
N MET A 152 10.55 4.95 33.10
CA MET A 152 10.83 5.69 34.33
C MET A 152 9.59 5.83 35.22
N VAL A 153 8.42 6.11 34.63
CA VAL A 153 7.12 6.18 35.31
C VAL A 153 6.71 4.82 35.89
N LYS A 154 6.93 3.73 35.15
CA LYS A 154 6.67 2.36 35.62
C LYS A 154 7.56 2.01 36.81
N LEU A 155 8.87 2.29 36.73
CA LEU A 155 9.79 2.08 37.84
C LEU A 155 9.38 2.91 39.06
N GLY A 156 9.08 4.20 38.88
CA GLY A 156 8.58 5.05 39.96
C GLY A 156 7.30 4.52 40.62
N SER A 157 6.41 3.88 39.85
CA SER A 157 5.21 3.23 40.40
C SER A 157 5.52 1.93 41.15
N LEU A 158 6.44 1.11 40.63
CA LEU A 158 6.86 -0.15 41.28
C LEU A 158 7.54 0.13 42.63
N TYR A 159 8.43 1.12 42.67
CA TYR A 159 9.15 1.48 43.90
C TYR A 159 8.32 2.32 44.87
N ARG A 160 7.34 3.11 44.42
CA ARG A 160 6.42 3.82 45.33
C ARG A 160 5.40 2.87 45.97
N VAL A 161 4.93 1.85 45.25
CA VAL A 161 4.07 0.79 45.82
C VAL A 161 4.85 -0.10 46.80
N GLY A 162 6.17 -0.21 46.62
CA GLY A 162 7.08 -0.94 47.51
C GLY A 162 7.87 -0.07 48.51
N ALA A 163 7.63 1.24 48.57
CA ALA A 163 8.37 2.12 49.49
C ALA A 163 7.99 1.73 50.93
N PRO A 164 8.96 1.32 51.76
CA PRO A 164 8.67 0.89 53.11
C PRO A 164 8.18 2.10 53.90
N LEU A 165 6.87 2.17 54.12
CA LEU A 165 6.39 2.68 55.41
C LEU A 165 7.17 1.93 56.51
N PRO A 166 7.59 2.60 57.61
CA PRO A 166 8.35 1.96 58.66
C PRO A 166 7.54 0.76 59.19
N GLY A 167 7.91 -0.47 58.82
CA GLY A 167 7.17 -1.70 59.15
C GLY A 167 6.75 -2.62 57.99
N ALA A 168 7.08 -2.33 56.72
CA ALA A 168 6.69 -3.20 55.61
C ALA A 168 7.42 -4.57 55.59
N SER A 169 6.63 -5.65 55.57
CA SER A 169 7.03 -7.06 55.68
C SER A 169 7.73 -7.62 54.42
N PRO A 170 8.66 -8.59 54.55
CA PRO A 170 9.33 -9.29 53.43
C PRO A 170 8.39 -10.02 52.44
N ALA A 171 7.07 -10.03 52.70
CA ALA A 171 6.05 -10.66 51.87
C ALA A 171 5.78 -9.96 50.51
N THR A 172 6.24 -8.72 50.31
CA THR A 172 5.99 -7.96 49.05
C THR A 172 6.99 -8.27 47.94
N ALA A 173 8.16 -8.83 48.27
CA ALA A 173 9.19 -9.24 47.30
C ALA A 173 8.72 -10.30 46.28
N PRO A 174 8.04 -11.40 46.67
CA PRO A 174 7.51 -12.37 45.70
C PRO A 174 6.41 -11.79 44.80
N LEU A 175 5.55 -10.91 45.31
CA LEU A 175 4.52 -10.25 44.49
C LEU A 175 5.10 -9.29 43.43
N LEU A 176 6.22 -8.64 43.73
CA LEU A 176 6.94 -7.81 42.74
C LEU A 176 7.60 -8.68 41.67
N ARG A 177 8.15 -9.84 42.05
CA ARG A 177 8.72 -10.83 41.14
C ARG A 177 7.67 -11.33 40.14
N ASP A 178 6.51 -11.78 40.63
CA ASP A 178 5.42 -12.28 39.79
C ASP A 178 4.90 -11.20 38.82
N ARG A 179 4.80 -9.94 39.28
CA ARG A 179 4.36 -8.82 38.43
C ARG A 179 5.37 -8.53 37.31
N LEU A 180 6.66 -8.61 37.60
CA LEU A 180 7.72 -8.40 36.60
C LEU A 180 7.71 -9.53 35.56
N GLU A 181 7.59 -10.78 36.00
CA GLU A 181 7.50 -11.96 35.13
C GLU A 181 6.26 -11.90 34.23
N PHE A 182 5.11 -11.51 34.78
CA PHE A 182 3.89 -11.29 34.00
C PHE A 182 4.06 -10.16 32.98
N ASN A 183 4.69 -9.03 33.34
CA ASN A 183 4.90 -7.92 32.43
C ASN A 183 5.83 -8.32 31.27
N HIS A 184 6.89 -9.08 31.58
CA HIS A 184 7.80 -9.63 30.60
C HIS A 184 7.08 -10.56 29.62
N GLN A 185 6.31 -11.54 30.11
CA GLN A 185 5.53 -12.43 29.26
C GLN A 185 4.52 -11.69 28.36
N VAL A 186 3.85 -10.67 28.90
CA VAL A 186 2.92 -9.84 28.10
C VAL A 186 3.66 -9.06 27.02
N GLN A 187 4.85 -8.54 27.31
CA GLN A 187 5.67 -7.83 26.34
C GLN A 187 6.20 -8.76 25.24
N GLU A 188 6.70 -9.95 25.60
CA GLU A 188 7.13 -10.97 24.64
C GLU A 188 5.97 -11.38 23.71
N ARG A 189 4.78 -11.61 24.27
CA ARG A 189 3.58 -11.92 23.47
C ARG A 189 3.23 -10.82 22.49
N ARG A 190 3.39 -9.55 22.87
CA ARG A 190 3.13 -8.40 21.99
C ARG A 190 4.16 -8.34 20.86
N LEU A 191 5.44 -8.50 21.19
CA LEU A 191 6.52 -8.50 20.19
C LEU A 191 6.31 -9.62 19.16
N LEU A 192 6.04 -10.84 19.64
CA LEU A 192 5.75 -11.99 18.78
C LEU A 192 4.49 -11.77 17.91
N ALA A 193 3.47 -11.07 18.42
CA ALA A 193 2.27 -10.76 17.65
C ALA A 193 2.54 -9.69 16.57
N GLU A 194 3.40 -8.72 16.85
CA GLU A 194 3.83 -7.69 15.90
C GLU A 194 4.70 -8.32 14.79
N GLU A 195 5.68 -9.14 15.16
CA GLU A 195 6.49 -9.93 14.21
C GLU A 195 5.63 -10.85 13.35
N ARG A 196 4.62 -11.52 13.93
CA ARG A 196 3.69 -12.36 13.16
C ARG A 196 2.86 -11.55 12.18
N ARG A 197 2.38 -10.37 12.58
CA ARG A 197 1.64 -9.46 11.66
C ARG A 197 2.52 -8.97 10.53
N ASP A 198 3.78 -8.64 10.82
CA ASP A 198 4.72 -8.23 9.79
C ASP A 198 5.06 -9.40 8.86
N TRP A 199 5.26 -10.59 9.41
CA TRP A 199 5.45 -11.82 8.63
C TRP A 199 4.26 -12.12 7.72
N GLU A 200 3.03 -12.00 8.20
CA GLU A 200 1.80 -12.18 7.41
C GLU A 200 1.65 -11.11 6.32
N ARG A 201 2.13 -9.87 6.55
CA ARG A 201 2.13 -8.80 5.54
C ARG A 201 3.17 -9.01 4.44
N LEU A 202 4.33 -9.54 4.81
CA LEU A 202 5.47 -9.74 3.91
C LEU A 202 5.46 -11.09 3.21
N SER A 203 4.78 -12.10 3.79
CA SER A 203 4.66 -13.43 3.18
C SER A 203 3.84 -13.33 1.90
N PRO A 204 4.42 -13.65 0.73
CA PRO A 204 3.66 -13.73 -0.50
C PRO A 204 2.58 -14.81 -0.36
N ASP A 205 1.34 -14.50 -0.76
CA ASP A 205 0.28 -15.51 -0.81
C ASP A 205 0.70 -16.62 -1.77
N HIS A 206 0.73 -17.87 -1.28
CA HIS A 206 1.09 -19.03 -2.08
C HIS A 206 0.25 -19.14 -3.37
N ASN A 207 -1.05 -18.80 -3.27
CA ASN A 207 -1.97 -18.78 -4.40
C ASN A 207 -1.61 -17.70 -5.44
N GLN A 208 -1.13 -16.53 -5.01
CA GLN A 208 -0.73 -15.46 -5.92
C GLN A 208 0.56 -15.83 -6.66
N LEU A 209 1.53 -16.43 -5.96
CA LEU A 209 2.75 -16.92 -6.58
C LEU A 209 2.46 -18.04 -7.57
N GLN A 210 1.59 -18.98 -7.21
CA GLN A 210 1.18 -20.07 -8.10
C GLN A 210 0.47 -19.54 -9.35
N ALA A 211 -0.44 -18.58 -9.22
CA ALA A 211 -1.11 -17.94 -10.35
C ALA A 211 -0.11 -17.21 -11.28
N LYS A 212 0.89 -16.51 -10.71
CA LYS A 212 1.96 -15.87 -11.51
C LYS A 212 2.79 -16.89 -12.28
N VAL A 213 3.18 -17.99 -11.63
CA VAL A 213 3.93 -19.08 -12.27
C VAL A 213 3.13 -19.70 -13.42
N GLU A 214 1.85 -19.98 -13.21
CA GLU A 214 0.96 -20.49 -14.27
C GLU A 214 0.82 -19.48 -15.44
N GLN A 215 0.77 -18.18 -15.14
CA GLN A 215 0.69 -17.14 -16.15
C GLN A 215 1.99 -17.00 -16.97
N LEU A 216 3.17 -17.10 -16.32
CA LEU A 216 4.47 -17.14 -17.00
C LEU A 216 4.56 -18.32 -17.96
N TYR A 217 4.20 -19.53 -17.50
CA TYR A 217 4.19 -20.71 -18.37
C TYR A 217 3.28 -20.54 -19.59
N ARG A 218 2.13 -19.87 -19.43
CA ARG A 218 1.23 -19.58 -20.54
C ARG A 218 1.86 -18.60 -21.53
N LEU A 219 2.51 -17.54 -21.06
CA LEU A 219 3.19 -16.57 -21.91
C LEU A 219 4.39 -17.19 -22.64
N ASP A 220 5.18 -18.03 -21.98
CA ASP A 220 6.29 -18.75 -22.60
C ASP A 220 5.82 -19.64 -23.75
N ARG A 221 4.69 -20.34 -23.56
CA ARG A 221 4.09 -21.13 -24.63
C ARG A 221 3.66 -20.25 -25.81
N LEU A 222 3.02 -19.12 -25.55
CA LEU A 222 2.62 -18.17 -26.59
C LEU A 222 3.84 -17.59 -27.33
N LEU A 223 4.91 -17.25 -26.62
CA LEU A 223 6.17 -16.79 -27.22
C LEU A 223 6.77 -17.86 -28.15
N GLN A 224 6.73 -19.12 -27.73
CA GLN A 224 7.25 -20.21 -28.54
C GLN A 224 6.39 -20.46 -29.80
N GLU A 225 5.07 -20.34 -29.69
CA GLU A 225 4.15 -20.42 -30.82
C GLU A 225 4.35 -19.25 -31.80
N GLU A 226 4.42 -18.01 -31.31
CA GLU A 226 4.59 -16.79 -32.10
C GLU A 226 5.98 -16.69 -32.76
N SER A 227 7.03 -17.15 -32.09
CA SER A 227 8.36 -17.24 -32.69
C SER A 227 8.41 -18.31 -33.79
N GLY A 228 7.70 -19.43 -33.62
CA GLY A 228 7.55 -20.46 -34.65
C GLY A 228 6.84 -19.94 -35.90
N THR A 229 5.73 -19.21 -35.75
CA THR A 229 5.03 -18.60 -36.89
C THR A 229 5.89 -17.57 -37.60
N LEU A 230 6.63 -16.75 -36.84
CA LEU A 230 7.54 -15.75 -37.39
C LEU A 230 8.66 -16.38 -38.22
N GLN A 231 9.25 -17.49 -37.74
CA GLN A 231 10.25 -18.24 -38.51
C GLN A 231 9.67 -18.80 -39.83
N SER A 232 8.47 -19.38 -39.81
CA SER A 232 7.81 -19.87 -41.04
C SER A 232 7.61 -18.75 -42.05
N LEU A 233 7.12 -17.59 -41.60
CA LEU A 233 6.88 -16.43 -42.47
C LEU A 233 8.19 -15.84 -43.01
N GLN A 234 9.29 -15.88 -42.24
CA GLN A 234 10.61 -15.50 -42.72
C GLN A 234 11.09 -16.43 -43.84
N GLN A 235 10.90 -17.75 -43.68
CA GLN A 235 11.21 -18.73 -44.73
C GLN A 235 10.38 -18.48 -46.00
N ASP A 236 9.07 -18.23 -45.87
CA ASP A 236 8.20 -17.89 -46.99
C ASP A 236 8.66 -16.63 -47.72
N LYS A 237 9.04 -15.58 -46.98
CA LYS A 237 9.60 -14.35 -47.54
C LYS A 237 10.87 -14.65 -48.36
N GLU A 238 11.79 -15.43 -47.81
CA GLU A 238 13.02 -15.77 -48.53
C GLU A 238 12.76 -16.63 -49.78
N MET A 239 11.83 -17.59 -49.71
CA MET A 239 11.43 -18.39 -50.87
C MET A 239 10.86 -17.52 -51.99
N LEU A 240 10.01 -16.56 -51.66
CA LEU A 240 9.46 -15.59 -52.61
C LEU A 240 10.54 -14.69 -53.20
N GLU A 241 11.51 -14.24 -52.40
CA GLU A 241 12.65 -13.44 -52.87
C GLU A 241 13.58 -14.24 -53.81
N ARG A 242 13.85 -15.50 -53.49
CA ARG A 242 14.61 -16.42 -54.38
C ARG A 242 13.86 -16.67 -55.69
N ALA A 243 12.55 -16.91 -55.64
CA ALA A 243 11.71 -17.10 -56.82
C ALA A 243 11.67 -15.84 -57.72
N LEU A 244 11.55 -14.65 -57.11
CA LEU A 244 11.64 -13.37 -57.83
C LEU A 244 13.02 -13.15 -58.44
N GLY A 245 14.08 -13.47 -57.71
CA GLY A 245 15.45 -13.47 -58.22
C GLY A 245 15.58 -14.34 -59.47
N GLY A 246 15.17 -15.61 -59.40
CA GLY A 246 15.20 -16.53 -60.54
C GLY A 246 14.33 -16.07 -61.72
N LEU A 247 13.18 -15.44 -61.45
CA LEU A 247 12.30 -14.91 -62.49
C LEU A 247 12.86 -13.66 -63.17
N ARG A 248 13.59 -12.80 -62.45
CA ARG A 248 14.33 -11.66 -63.04
C ARG A 248 15.44 -12.12 -63.98
N HIS A 249 16.19 -13.17 -63.61
CA HIS A 249 17.20 -13.76 -64.50
C HIS A 249 16.56 -14.35 -65.77
N LYS A 250 15.43 -15.06 -65.64
CA LYS A 250 14.66 -15.55 -66.79
C LYS A 250 14.16 -14.41 -67.68
N LEU A 251 13.70 -13.30 -67.09
CA LEU A 251 13.25 -12.12 -67.83
C LEU A 251 14.40 -11.44 -68.59
N GLN A 252 15.60 -11.39 -68.03
CA GLN A 252 16.81 -10.88 -68.71
C GLN A 252 17.28 -11.81 -69.84
N ALA A 253 17.08 -13.13 -69.70
CA ALA A 253 17.44 -14.13 -70.72
C ALA A 253 16.41 -14.30 -71.84
N VAL A 254 15.20 -13.70 -71.73
CA VAL A 254 14.15 -13.76 -72.76
C VAL A 254 14.54 -12.84 -73.92
N GLY A 255 15.20 -13.40 -74.92
CA GLY A 255 15.45 -12.75 -76.22
C GLY A 255 14.19 -12.73 -77.10
N SER A 256 13.87 -11.57 -77.66
CA SER A 256 12.92 -11.26 -78.74
C SER A 256 11.47 -11.80 -78.68
N ASN A 257 11.06 -12.52 -77.65
CA ASN A 257 9.67 -13.00 -77.51
C ASN A 257 8.86 -12.13 -76.53
N PRO A 258 8.14 -11.09 -77.01
CA PRO A 258 7.41 -10.16 -76.15
C PRO A 258 6.29 -10.85 -75.35
N ALA A 259 5.65 -11.89 -75.90
CA ALA A 259 4.57 -12.60 -75.24
C ALA A 259 5.05 -13.40 -74.00
N GLN A 260 6.24 -13.98 -74.05
CA GLN A 260 6.85 -14.66 -72.90
C GLN A 260 7.32 -13.65 -71.84
N ALA A 261 7.92 -12.53 -72.27
CA ALA A 261 8.31 -11.44 -71.38
C ALA A 261 7.10 -10.87 -70.60
N GLU A 262 5.94 -10.72 -71.26
CA GLU A 262 4.71 -10.30 -70.60
C GLU A 262 4.19 -11.32 -69.57
N LYS A 263 4.26 -12.62 -69.88
CA LYS A 263 3.89 -13.68 -68.92
C LYS A 263 4.77 -13.66 -67.67
N TYR A 264 6.09 -13.52 -67.83
CA TYR A 264 7.01 -13.36 -66.70
C TYR A 264 6.74 -12.07 -65.92
N ARG A 265 6.46 -10.94 -66.57
CA ARG A 265 6.08 -9.71 -65.87
C ARG A 265 4.78 -9.86 -65.07
N ARG A 266 3.80 -10.61 -65.56
CA ARG A 266 2.58 -10.92 -64.79
C ARG A 266 2.90 -11.77 -63.56
N GLN A 267 3.71 -12.81 -63.71
CA GLN A 267 4.16 -13.66 -62.59
C GLN A 267 4.99 -12.87 -61.57
N GLN A 268 5.86 -11.95 -62.03
CA GLN A 268 6.62 -11.05 -61.17
C GLN A 268 5.70 -10.21 -60.29
N ARG A 269 4.68 -9.56 -60.88
CA ARG A 269 3.72 -8.75 -60.12
C ARG A 269 2.94 -9.56 -59.09
N LEU A 270 2.60 -10.82 -59.40
CA LEU A 270 1.93 -11.70 -58.44
C LEU A 270 2.85 -12.01 -57.25
N LEU A 271 4.08 -12.43 -57.52
CA LEU A 271 5.06 -12.71 -56.45
C LEU A 271 5.41 -11.46 -55.63
N GLU A 272 5.48 -10.28 -56.24
CA GLU A 272 5.71 -9.01 -55.54
C GLU A 272 4.53 -8.62 -54.63
N ARG A 273 3.29 -8.91 -55.05
CA ARG A 273 2.10 -8.73 -54.20
C ARG A 273 2.09 -9.68 -53.01
N GLU A 274 2.37 -10.96 -53.26
CA GLU A 274 2.48 -11.98 -52.21
C GLU A 274 3.59 -11.63 -51.21
N LEU A 275 4.76 -11.21 -51.69
CA LEU A 275 5.87 -10.78 -50.85
C LEU A 275 5.49 -9.56 -50.01
N SER A 276 4.78 -8.60 -50.59
CA SER A 276 4.26 -7.43 -49.86
C SER A 276 3.29 -7.84 -48.75
N ARG A 277 2.40 -8.82 -49.03
CA ARG A 277 1.51 -9.39 -48.01
C ARG A 277 2.29 -10.07 -46.88
N VAL A 278 3.24 -10.96 -47.21
CA VAL A 278 4.05 -11.67 -46.21
C VAL A 278 4.84 -10.68 -45.34
N ARG A 279 5.41 -9.62 -45.93
CA ARG A 279 6.09 -8.56 -45.17
C ARG A 279 5.15 -7.83 -44.20
N SER A 280 3.91 -7.56 -44.61
CA SER A 280 2.90 -6.95 -43.73
C SER A 280 2.51 -7.88 -42.56
N ILE A 281 2.31 -9.17 -42.83
CA ILE A 281 1.97 -10.16 -41.80
C ILE A 281 3.15 -10.37 -40.84
N LEU A 282 4.39 -10.39 -41.35
CA LEU A 282 5.61 -10.44 -40.54
C LEU A 282 5.73 -9.25 -39.60
N ALA A 283 5.50 -8.03 -40.10
CA ALA A 283 5.55 -6.84 -39.25
C ALA A 283 4.50 -6.91 -38.12
N HIS A 284 3.30 -7.40 -38.43
CA HIS A 284 2.24 -7.57 -37.43
C HIS A 284 2.60 -8.66 -36.39
N ASN A 285 3.09 -9.84 -36.83
CA ASN A 285 3.50 -10.90 -35.91
C ASN A 285 4.72 -10.52 -35.08
N SER A 286 5.68 -9.77 -35.65
CA SER A 286 6.84 -9.25 -34.90
C SER A 286 6.38 -8.34 -33.77
N LYS A 287 5.45 -7.42 -34.06
CA LYS A 287 4.88 -6.53 -33.04
C LYS A 287 4.13 -7.31 -31.96
N LYS A 288 3.34 -8.32 -32.35
CA LYS A 288 2.63 -9.18 -31.40
C LYS A 288 3.57 -9.93 -30.47
N LEU A 289 4.66 -10.49 -31.03
CA LEU A 289 5.70 -11.14 -30.25
C LEU A 289 6.38 -10.16 -29.28
N GLU A 290 6.69 -8.94 -29.72
CA GLU A 290 7.25 -7.88 -28.85
C GLU A 290 6.30 -7.52 -27.70
N GLU A 291 4.99 -7.43 -27.96
CA GLU A 291 3.97 -7.21 -26.93
C GLU A 291 3.94 -8.37 -25.91
N THR A 292 3.98 -9.63 -26.36
CA THR A 292 4.05 -10.82 -25.49
C THR A 292 5.33 -10.86 -24.66
N VAL A 293 6.49 -10.52 -25.25
CA VAL A 293 7.78 -10.44 -24.53
C VAL A 293 7.73 -9.34 -23.45
N ALA A 294 7.17 -8.18 -23.80
CA ALA A 294 7.03 -7.08 -22.86
C ALA A 294 6.07 -7.42 -21.69
N GLU A 295 5.02 -8.20 -21.94
CA GLU A 295 4.14 -8.68 -20.88
C GLU A 295 4.84 -9.72 -19.98
N ASN A 296 5.63 -10.63 -20.56
CA ASN A 296 6.40 -11.62 -19.80
C ASN A 296 7.42 -10.94 -18.87
N ALA A 297 8.20 -9.99 -19.41
CA ALA A 297 9.19 -9.21 -18.65
C ALA A 297 8.60 -8.31 -17.55
N ARG A 298 7.28 -8.05 -17.57
CA ARG A 298 6.59 -7.32 -16.49
C ARG A 298 6.09 -8.25 -15.37
N LEU A 299 5.93 -9.53 -15.67
CA LEU A 299 5.49 -10.54 -14.70
C LEU A 299 6.66 -11.18 -13.96
N GLU A 300 7.83 -11.30 -14.61
CA GLU A 300 9.12 -11.64 -14.01
C GLU A 300 9.61 -10.56 -13.01
#